data_AF-A0A926VEN2-F1
#
_entry.id   AF-A0A926VEN2-F1
#
_cell.length_a   1.000
_cell.length_b   1.000
_cell.length_c   1.000
_cell.angle_alpha   90.00
_cell.angle_beta   90.00
_cell.angle_gamma   90.00
#
_symmetry.space_group_name_H-M   'P 1'
#
loop_
_entity.id
_entity.type
_entity.pdbx_description
1 polymer ?
#
loop_
_entity_poly.entity_id
_entity_poly.type
_entity_poly.pdbx_seq_one_letter_code
_entity_poly.pdbx_strand_id
1 'polypeptide(L)' 'MTARSISIRKKAINLTLSLPVQATLYLSLSSLILWTVYFSTYPTAHNNLHSLRHSTLLVGCH' A
#
# COMPACT_ATOMS: atom_id res chain seq x y z
N MET A 1 -32.53 0.12 -16.72
CA MET A 1 -31.82 0.14 -15.43
C MET A 1 -32.71 0.84 -14.40
N THR A 2 -32.96 0.23 -13.23
CA THR A 2 -33.91 0.77 -12.24
C THR A 2 -33.27 1.87 -11.38
N ALA A 3 -34.05 2.83 -10.89
CA ALA A 3 -33.57 3.95 -10.09
C ALA A 3 -32.75 3.52 -8.84
N ARG A 4 -33.07 2.36 -8.26
CA ARG A 4 -32.30 1.75 -7.16
C ARG A 4 -30.86 1.40 -7.54
N SER A 5 -30.62 0.85 -8.74
CA SER A 5 -29.27 0.47 -9.14
C SER A 5 -28.37 1.69 -9.39
N ILE A 6 -28.95 2.80 -9.86
CA ILE A 6 -28.27 4.09 -10.03
C ILE A 6 -27.86 4.67 -8.66
N SER A 7 -28.75 4.61 -7.66
CA SER A 7 -28.48 5.09 -6.30
C SER A 7 -27.35 4.31 -5.61
N ILE A 8 -27.35 2.98 -5.73
CA ILE A 8 -26.30 2.11 -5.17
C ILE A 8 -24.94 2.42 -5.82
N ARG A 9 -24.91 2.58 -7.15
CA ARG A 9 -23.68 2.96 -7.87
C ARG A 9 -23.15 4.32 -7.42
N LYS A 10 -24.02 5.33 -7.29
CA LYS A 10 -23.63 6.67 -6.84
C LYS A 10 -23.07 6.66 -5.42
N LYS A 11 -23.66 5.87 -4.52
CA LYS A 11 -23.16 5.71 -3.15
C LYS A 11 -21.81 5.00 -3.09
N ALA A 12 -21.61 3.94 -3.89
CA ALA A 12 -20.33 3.28 -4.01
C ALA A 12 -19.24 4.23 -4.55
N ILE A 13 -19.54 5.01 -5.60
CA ILE A 13 -18.63 6.01 -6.16
C ILE A 13 -18.24 7.03 -5.09
N ASN A 14 -19.21 7.61 -4.38
CA ASN A 14 -18.93 8.62 -3.34
C ASN A 14 -18.09 8.06 -2.19
N LEU A 15 -18.25 6.78 -1.85
CA LEU A 15 -17.45 6.13 -0.81
C LEU A 15 -16.02 5.87 -1.30
N THR A 16 -15.85 5.33 -2.51
CA THR A 16 -14.52 5.09 -3.09
C THR A 16 -13.75 6.39 -3.37
N LEU A 17 -14.44 7.42 -3.87
CA LEU A 17 -13.86 8.76 -4.05
C LEU A 17 -13.74 9.54 -2.75
N SER A 18 -14.20 9.01 -1.61
CA SER A 18 -14.06 9.72 -0.36
C SER A 18 -12.58 9.89 0.00
N LEU A 19 -12.23 11.09 0.46
CA LEU A 19 -10.89 11.41 0.94
C LEU A 19 -10.31 10.38 1.93
N PRO A 20 -11.07 9.88 2.95
CA PRO A 20 -10.51 8.89 3.87
C PRO A 20 -10.16 7.56 3.19
N VAL A 21 -10.96 7.11 2.20
CA VAL A 21 -10.65 5.88 1.46
C VAL A 21 -9.39 6.08 0.61
N GLN A 22 -9.28 7.21 -0.09
CA GLN A 22 -8.07 7.54 -0.86
C GLN A 22 -6.83 7.62 0.03
N ALA A 23 -6.91 8.30 1.17
CA ALA A 23 -5.81 8.41 2.14
C ALA A 23 -5.41 7.04 2.70
N THR A 24 -6.39 6.20 3.04
CA THR A 24 -6.13 4.85 3.56
C THR A 24 -5.44 3.98 2.51
N LEU A 25 -5.91 4.01 1.25
CA LEU A 25 -5.26 3.28 0.16
C LEU A 25 -3.83 3.76 -0.07
N TYR A 26 -3.62 5.07 -0.05
CA TYR A 26 -2.28 5.66 -0.21
C TYR A 26 -1.34 5.23 0.92
N LEU A 27 -1.75 5.38 2.17
CA LEU A 27 -0.95 4.96 3.33
C LEU A 27 -0.69 3.45 3.33
N SER A 28 -1.67 2.64 2.97
CA SER A 28 -1.51 1.18 2.87
C SER A 28 -0.48 0.81 1.79
N LEU A 29 -0.54 1.47 0.63
CA LEU A 29 0.41 1.27 -0.44
C LEU A 29 1.82 1.72 -0.02
N SER A 30 1.96 2.89 0.61
CA SER A 30 3.23 3.37 1.15
C SER A 30 3.80 2.39 2.17
N SER A 31 2.98 1.89 3.09
CA SER A 31 3.40 0.88 4.07
C SER A 31 3.89 -0.40 3.40
N LEU A 32 3.20 -0.88 2.37
CA LEU A 32 3.58 -2.09 1.64
C LEU A 32 4.91 -1.91 0.90
N ILE A 33 5.13 -0.74 0.30
CA ILE A 33 6.40 -0.40 -0.37
C ILE A 33 7.53 -0.38 0.65
N LEU A 34 7.37 0.35 1.76
CA LEU A 34 8.38 0.44 2.82
C LEU A 34 8.68 -0.95 3.40
N TRP A 35 7.65 -1.76 3.63
CA TRP A 35 7.83 -3.13 4.08
C TRP A 35 8.62 -3.96 3.08
N THR A 36 8.31 -3.83 1.79
CA THR A 36 9.03 -4.57 0.74
C THR A 36 10.51 -4.16 0.69
N VAL A 37 10.79 -2.86 0.82
CA VAL A 37 12.14 -2.33 0.78
C VAL A 37 12.97 -2.82 1.97
N TYR A 38 12.42 -2.72 3.17
CA TYR A 38 13.16 -2.97 4.41
C TYR A 38 13.04 -4.40 4.96
N PHE A 39 12.00 -5.15 4.61
CA PHE A 39 11.68 -6.42 5.28
C PHE A 39 11.35 -7.59 4.33
N SER A 40 11.24 -7.38 3.01
CA SER A 40 11.02 -8.49 2.07
C SER A 40 12.10 -9.56 2.17
N THR A 41 11.68 -10.84 2.14
CA THR A 41 12.55 -12.03 2.11
C THR A 41 12.79 -12.56 0.70
N TYR A 42 12.15 -11.96 -0.32
CA TYR A 42 12.36 -12.36 -1.71
C TYR A 42 13.80 -12.01 -2.15
N PRO A 43 14.64 -12.99 -2.53
CA PRO A 43 16.08 -12.79 -2.70
C PRO A 43 16.44 -11.66 -3.66
N THR A 44 15.75 -11.55 -4.80
CA THR A 44 16.02 -10.49 -5.78
C THR A 44 15.74 -9.10 -5.20
N ALA A 45 14.61 -8.92 -4.50
CA ALA A 45 14.31 -7.64 -3.87
C ALA A 45 15.23 -7.34 -2.68
N HIS A 46 15.51 -8.35 -1.86
CA HIS A 46 16.40 -8.24 -0.70
C HIS A 46 17.81 -7.83 -1.15
N ASN A 47 18.42 -8.56 -2.08
CA ASN A 47 19.80 -8.34 -2.50
C ASN A 47 19.98 -6.96 -3.15
N ASN A 48 19.02 -6.52 -3.96
CA ASN A 48 19.06 -5.19 -4.60
C ASN A 48 19.00 -4.04 -3.58
N LEU A 49 18.42 -4.28 -2.40
CA LEU A 49 18.21 -3.27 -1.35
C LEU A 49 19.08 -3.52 -0.11
N HIS A 50 20.01 -4.47 -0.18
CA HIS A 50 20.80 -4.92 0.95
C HIS A 50 21.65 -3.81 1.57
N SER A 51 22.30 -3.00 0.73
CA SER A 51 23.08 -1.84 1.19
C SER A 51 22.24 -0.81 1.95
N LEU A 52 21.04 -0.50 1.43
CA LEU A 52 20.10 0.41 2.07
C LEU A 52 19.60 -0.12 3.42
N ARG A 53 19.38 -1.44 3.51
CA ARG A 53 18.93 -2.09 4.74
C ARG A 53 20.02 -2.05 5.81
N HIS A 54 21.27 -2.34 5.45
CA HIS A 54 22.41 -2.26 6.36
C HIS A 54 22.71 -0.83 6.86
N SER A 55 22.39 0.21 6.09
CA SER A 55 22.53 1.59 6.56
C SER A 55 21.35 2.07 7.43
N THR A 56 20.27 1.29 7.51
CA THR A 56 19.07 1.64 8.29
C THR A 56 19.11 0.96 9.65
N LEU A 57 19.28 1.76 10.70
CA LEU A 57 19.25 1.30 12.09
C LEU A 57 17.96 0.50 12.35
N LEU A 58 18.06 -0.63 13.07
CA LEU A 58 16.98 -1.57 13.41
C LEU A 58 16.53 -2.54 12.30
N VAL A 59 16.99 -2.37 11.05
CA VAL A 59 16.72 -3.33 9.98
C VAL A 59 17.78 -4.42 10.00
N GLY A 60 17.50 -5.47 10.77
CA GLY A 60 18.34 -6.66 10.81
C GLY A 60 18.36 -7.39 9.47
N CYS A 61 19.56 -7.65 8.96
CA CYS A 61 19.81 -8.63 7.91
C CYS A 61 20.64 -9.76 8.55
N HIS A 62 20.60 -10.96 7.97
CA HIS A 62 21.17 -12.22 8.51
C HIS A 62 22.57 -12.09 9.14
#